data_AF-A0AAN9NHV0-F1
#
_entry.id   AF-A0AAN9NHV0-F1
#
_cell.length_a   1.000
_cell.length_b   1.000
_cell.length_c   1.000
_cell.angle_alpha   90.00
_cell.angle_beta   90.00
_cell.angle_gamma   90.00
#
_symmetry.space_group_name_H-M   'P 1'
#
loop_
_entity.id
_entity.type
_entity.pdbx_description
1 polymer ?
#
loop_
_entity_poly.entity_id
_entity_poly.type
_entity_poly.pdbx_seq_one_letter_code
_entity_poly.pdbx_strand_id
1 'polypeptide(L)'
;MGWTCKKAQIEAQLGYPEELGRYLRGAVPREEAREEEGRESVERYIKMGISRDSMHKRRATGGKKKAWRKKRKYELGRQSANTKLSSNKTIRRIRVRGGNVKWRALRLDTGNYSWGSEAVTRKTRILDVVYNASNNELVRTQTLVKSAIVQVDAAPFKQWYLQHYGVEIGRKKKAASKKDSTEEADAAAEETKKSNHVQRKLEKRQKDRKLDAHIEEQFAGGRLLACISSRPGQCGRADGYILEGKELEFYMKKLQKKKGKGAA
;
A
#
# COMPACT_ATOMS: atom_id res chain seq x y z
N MET A 1 -59.42 31.17 45.16
CA MET A 1 -59.44 31.27 46.64
C MET A 1 -59.39 29.86 47.19
N GLY A 2 -58.29 29.53 47.87
CA GLY A 2 -58.00 28.16 48.31
C GLY A 2 -58.67 27.82 49.63
N TRP A 3 -58.93 26.52 49.79
CA TRP A 3 -59.13 25.77 51.03
C TRP A 3 -58.49 24.39 50.78
N THR A 4 -57.17 24.22 50.91
CA THR A 4 -56.46 23.79 52.13
C THR A 4 -57.20 22.79 53.02
N CYS A 5 -56.42 21.79 53.43
CA CYS A 5 -56.46 21.15 54.74
C CYS A 5 -57.51 20.07 54.99
N LYS A 6 -57.17 18.82 54.63
CA LYS A 6 -57.57 17.61 55.39
C LYS A 6 -56.66 16.39 55.11
N LYS A 7 -55.38 16.64 54.82
CA LYS A 7 -54.35 15.59 54.69
C LYS A 7 -53.25 15.70 55.74
N ALA A 8 -53.42 16.59 56.70
CA ALA A 8 -52.68 16.57 57.94
C ALA A 8 -53.71 16.24 59.03
N GLN A 9 -53.35 15.33 59.93
CA GLN A 9 -54.00 15.12 61.22
C GLN A 9 -55.06 14.01 61.31
N ILE A 10 -54.74 12.83 60.79
CA ILE A 10 -55.12 11.55 61.44
C ILE A 10 -53.89 10.63 61.32
N GLU A 11 -53.26 10.36 62.47
CA GLU A 11 -52.42 9.18 62.78
C GLU A 11 -51.09 9.04 61.99
N ALA A 12 -49.91 9.42 62.47
CA ALA A 12 -49.38 9.41 63.83
C ALA A 12 -49.49 8.06 64.55
N GLN A 13 -49.12 6.97 63.86
CA GLN A 13 -48.50 5.80 64.49
C GLN A 13 -47.66 5.06 63.45
N LEU A 14 -46.36 4.93 63.74
CA LEU A 14 -45.28 4.38 62.91
C LEU A 14 -44.69 5.38 61.89
N GLY A 15 -43.98 6.36 62.43
CA GLY A 15 -43.10 7.22 61.66
C GLY A 15 -41.96 6.42 61.02
N TYR A 16 -41.74 6.65 59.73
CA TYR A 16 -40.49 6.36 59.04
C TYR A 16 -39.70 7.67 58.92
N PRO A 17 -38.65 7.86 59.73
CA PRO A 17 -37.55 8.74 59.38
C PRO A 17 -36.34 7.93 58.93
N GLU A 18 -35.70 8.48 57.90
CA GLU A 18 -34.32 8.25 57.49
C GLU A 18 -33.40 8.03 58.70
N GLU A 19 -32.88 6.82 58.88
CA GLU A 19 -31.62 6.51 59.58
C GLU A 19 -31.58 5.00 59.85
N LEU A 20 -31.18 4.18 58.86
CA LEU A 20 -30.59 2.84 59.05
C LEU A 20 -30.28 2.21 57.69
N GLY A 21 -29.35 2.82 56.97
CA GLY A 21 -28.67 2.23 55.82
C GLY A 21 -27.17 2.46 55.89
N ARG A 22 -26.64 2.58 57.11
CA ARG A 22 -25.23 2.85 57.40
C ARG A 22 -24.54 1.59 57.94
N TYR A 23 -24.82 0.43 57.35
CA TYR A 23 -24.06 -0.81 57.54
C TYR A 23 -24.04 -1.56 56.21
N LEU A 24 -22.86 -2.04 55.81
CA LEU A 24 -22.57 -2.77 54.56
C LEU A 24 -22.35 -1.94 53.28
N ARG A 25 -21.76 -0.74 53.38
CA ARG A 25 -20.75 -0.39 52.36
C ARG A 25 -19.47 -1.11 52.76
N GLY A 26 -19.37 -2.36 52.31
CA GLY A 26 -18.12 -3.11 52.34
C GLY A 26 -17.04 -2.21 51.76
N ALA A 27 -16.11 -1.81 52.61
CA ALA A 27 -14.82 -1.36 52.16
C ALA A 27 -14.30 -2.50 51.28
N VAL A 28 -14.23 -2.25 49.97
CA VAL A 28 -13.50 -3.12 49.05
C VAL A 28 -12.17 -3.39 49.75
N PRO A 29 -11.85 -4.65 50.10
CA PRO A 29 -10.60 -5.01 50.76
C PRO A 29 -9.47 -4.22 50.12
N ARG A 30 -8.60 -3.64 50.93
CA ARG A 30 -7.47 -2.82 50.44
C ARG A 30 -6.60 -3.58 49.42
N GLU A 31 -6.70 -4.91 49.40
CA GLU A 31 -6.20 -5.82 48.38
C GLU A 31 -7.02 -5.83 47.08
N GLU A 32 -8.35 -5.97 47.11
CA GLU A 32 -9.23 -5.85 45.93
C GLU A 32 -9.16 -4.44 45.29
N ALA A 33 -9.07 -3.38 46.10
CA ALA A 33 -8.86 -2.02 45.60
C ALA A 33 -7.46 -1.83 44.99
N ARG A 34 -6.44 -2.53 45.51
CA ARG A 34 -5.09 -2.59 44.91
C ARG A 34 -5.06 -3.43 43.64
N GLU A 35 -5.89 -4.47 43.55
CA GLU A 35 -6.04 -5.29 42.35
C GLU A 35 -6.82 -4.54 41.26
N GLU A 36 -7.84 -3.77 41.61
CA GLU A 36 -8.54 -2.86 40.71
C GLU A 36 -7.64 -1.71 40.26
N GLU A 37 -6.93 -1.02 41.16
CA GLU A 37 -5.92 -0.02 40.78
C GLU A 37 -4.78 -0.65 39.96
N GLY A 38 -4.42 -1.90 40.24
CA GLY A 38 -3.46 -2.69 39.49
C GLY A 38 -3.95 -3.03 38.08
N ARG A 39 -5.19 -3.47 37.92
CA ARG A 39 -5.83 -3.71 36.62
C ARG A 39 -6.03 -2.43 35.84
N GLU A 40 -6.49 -1.37 36.50
CA GLU A 40 -6.75 -0.06 35.90
C GLU A 40 -5.45 0.68 35.56
N SER A 41 -4.36 0.45 36.31
CA SER A 41 -3.01 0.93 35.96
C SER A 41 -2.37 0.14 34.82
N VAL A 42 -2.63 -1.17 34.72
CA VAL A 42 -2.25 -2.00 33.57
C VAL A 42 -3.07 -1.61 32.33
N GLU A 43 -4.38 -1.35 32.45
CA GLU A 43 -5.24 -0.81 31.39
C GLU A 43 -4.83 0.61 30.97
N ARG A 44 -4.47 1.48 31.91
CA ARG A 44 -3.88 2.79 31.60
C ARG A 44 -2.49 2.68 30.96
N TYR A 45 -1.73 1.63 31.23
CA TYR A 45 -0.46 1.34 30.54
C TYR A 45 -0.69 0.79 29.10
N ILE A 46 -1.80 0.09 28.89
CA ILE A 46 -2.30 -0.34 27.57
C ILE A 46 -2.83 0.86 26.76
N LYS A 47 -3.26 1.95 27.42
CA LYS A 47 -3.67 3.23 26.78
C LYS A 47 -2.57 3.94 25.99
N MET A 48 -1.33 3.46 26.04
CA MET A 48 -0.20 3.95 25.24
C MET A 48 0.04 3.05 24.03
N GLY A 49 0.04 3.65 22.83
CA GLY A 49 0.14 2.95 21.55
C GLY A 49 1.42 2.13 21.31
N ILE A 50 1.62 1.73 20.04
CA ILE A 50 2.76 0.92 19.59
C ILE A 50 4.07 1.60 20.01
N SER A 51 5.00 0.85 20.60
CA SER A 51 6.34 1.33 20.98
C SER A 51 7.41 0.61 20.17
N ARG A 52 8.52 1.31 19.87
CA ARG A 52 9.66 0.79 19.09
C ARG A 52 10.90 0.53 19.95
N ASP A 53 10.75 0.54 21.28
CA ASP A 53 11.85 0.28 22.21
C ASP A 53 12.18 -1.22 22.29
N SER A 54 13.41 -1.54 22.67
CA SER A 54 13.85 -2.94 22.83
C SER A 54 13.69 -3.46 24.26
N MET A 55 13.22 -2.63 25.21
CA MET A 55 13.15 -2.99 26.63
C MET A 55 12.07 -4.04 26.90
N HIS A 56 11.01 -4.06 26.09
CA HIS A 56 9.97 -5.10 26.17
C HIS A 56 10.43 -6.47 25.64
N LYS A 57 11.58 -6.57 24.95
CA LYS A 57 12.13 -7.84 24.46
C LYS A 57 13.08 -8.46 25.51
N ARG A 58 13.25 -9.78 25.45
CA ARG A 58 14.23 -10.50 26.28
C ARG A 58 15.68 -10.08 25.96
N ARG A 59 16.60 -10.36 26.88
CA ARG A 59 18.05 -10.26 26.64
C ARG A 59 18.49 -11.33 25.63
N ALA A 60 19.67 -11.17 25.04
CA ALA A 60 20.28 -12.21 24.21
C ALA A 60 20.45 -13.54 24.99
N THR A 61 20.72 -13.45 26.30
CA THR A 61 20.77 -14.59 27.23
C THR A 61 19.40 -15.19 27.58
N GLY A 62 18.29 -14.69 27.02
CA GLY A 62 16.92 -15.14 27.35
C GLY A 62 16.32 -14.54 28.62
N GLY A 63 17.13 -13.90 29.47
CA GLY A 63 16.68 -13.25 30.71
C GLY A 63 15.64 -12.14 30.47
N LYS A 64 14.61 -12.08 31.33
CA LYS A 64 13.58 -11.03 31.30
C LYS A 64 14.15 -9.70 31.77
N LYS A 65 13.89 -8.61 31.06
CA LYS A 65 14.28 -7.25 31.46
C LYS A 65 13.17 -6.63 32.32
N LYS A 66 13.52 -6.06 33.47
CA LYS A 66 12.60 -5.25 34.27
C LYS A 66 12.43 -3.88 33.59
N ALA A 67 11.20 -3.44 33.41
CA ALA A 67 10.93 -2.09 32.92
C ALA A 67 11.23 -1.08 34.04
N TRP A 68 12.19 -0.20 33.82
CA TRP A 68 12.60 0.84 34.78
C TRP A 68 11.93 2.20 34.52
N ARG A 69 11.28 2.36 33.36
CA ARG A 69 10.57 3.58 32.97
C ARG A 69 9.34 3.27 32.12
N LYS A 70 8.45 4.26 32.02
CA LYS A 70 7.31 4.26 31.10
C LYS A 70 7.77 4.51 29.64
N LYS A 71 6.92 4.13 28.67
CA LYS A 71 7.11 4.43 27.23
C LYS A 71 7.25 5.94 26.98
N ARG A 72 8.14 6.35 26.07
CA ARG A 72 8.36 7.78 25.74
C ARG A 72 7.80 8.15 24.38
N LYS A 73 7.42 9.43 24.20
CA LYS A 73 6.83 9.95 22.96
C LYS A 73 7.74 9.77 21.74
N TYR A 74 9.06 9.81 21.91
CA TYR A 74 9.99 9.61 20.80
C TYR A 74 10.10 8.14 20.34
N GLU A 75 9.61 7.18 21.14
CA GLU A 75 9.61 5.74 20.82
C GLU A 75 8.32 5.31 20.12
N LEU A 76 7.40 6.25 19.85
CA LEU A 76 6.10 5.93 19.28
C LEU A 76 6.24 5.26 17.91
N GLY A 77 5.46 4.19 17.74
CA GLY A 77 5.08 3.63 16.45
C GLY A 77 3.70 4.13 16.04
N ARG A 78 3.36 3.92 14.76
CA ARG A 78 2.02 4.16 14.23
C ARG A 78 1.58 2.89 13.49
N GLN A 79 0.26 2.67 13.43
CA GLN A 79 -0.31 1.62 12.60
C GLN A 79 0.17 1.76 11.14
N SER A 80 0.32 0.62 10.45
CA SER A 80 0.72 0.58 9.05
C SER A 80 -0.35 1.23 8.16
N ALA A 81 0.05 1.63 6.95
CA ALA A 81 -0.83 2.29 6.00
C ALA A 81 -1.69 1.31 5.20
N ASN A 82 -1.19 0.09 4.96
CA ASN A 82 -1.79 -0.95 4.12
C ASN A 82 -2.39 -0.39 2.83
N THR A 83 -1.58 0.37 2.09
CA THR A 83 -2.00 1.08 0.87
C THR A 83 -2.62 0.12 -0.13
N LYS A 84 -3.86 0.37 -0.54
CA LYS A 84 -4.60 -0.46 -1.48
C LYS A 84 -4.53 0.07 -2.90
N LEU A 85 -4.58 -0.85 -3.85
CA LEU A 85 -4.80 -0.53 -5.25
C LEU A 85 -6.25 -0.07 -5.44
N SER A 86 -6.45 1.19 -5.83
CA SER A 86 -7.79 1.73 -6.10
C SER A 86 -7.66 3.09 -6.80
N SER A 87 -8.56 3.35 -7.75
CA SER A 87 -8.64 4.63 -8.48
C SER A 87 -8.94 5.82 -7.57
N ASN A 88 -9.57 5.59 -6.41
CA ASN A 88 -9.92 6.64 -5.45
C ASN A 88 -8.69 7.06 -4.64
N LYS A 89 -7.81 7.85 -5.28
CA LYS A 89 -6.55 8.32 -4.70
C LYS A 89 -6.78 9.03 -3.37
N THR A 90 -6.30 8.41 -2.29
CA THR A 90 -6.47 8.91 -0.92
C THR A 90 -5.11 8.97 -0.23
N ILE A 91 -4.62 10.18 0.05
CA ILE A 91 -3.34 10.40 0.76
C ILE A 91 -3.61 11.28 1.98
N ARG A 92 -3.20 10.82 3.16
CA ARG A 92 -3.31 11.58 4.40
C ARG A 92 -1.98 12.17 4.83
N ARG A 93 -2.02 13.43 5.27
CA ARG A 93 -0.88 14.12 5.87
C ARG A 93 -0.69 13.67 7.32
N ILE A 94 0.55 13.38 7.73
CA ILE A 94 0.87 12.99 9.11
C ILE A 94 2.03 13.85 9.62
N ARG A 95 1.80 14.61 10.70
CA ARG A 95 2.86 15.32 11.42
C ARG A 95 3.76 14.34 12.16
N VAL A 96 5.06 14.52 12.03
CA VAL A 96 6.10 13.74 12.73
C VAL A 96 6.93 14.63 13.64
N ARG A 97 7.89 14.03 14.37
CA ARG A 97 8.81 14.75 15.25
C ARG A 97 9.62 15.79 14.45
N GLY A 98 9.90 16.93 15.07
CA GLY A 98 10.67 18.02 14.45
C GLY A 98 9.87 18.88 13.49
N GLY A 99 8.54 18.82 13.53
CA GLY A 99 7.67 19.67 12.68
C GLY A 99 7.46 19.16 11.25
N ASN A 100 8.25 18.18 10.82
CA ASN A 100 8.15 17.57 9.50
C ASN A 100 6.83 16.83 9.26
N VAL A 101 6.57 16.56 7.99
CA VAL A 101 5.37 15.90 7.51
C VAL A 101 5.72 14.66 6.69
N LYS A 102 4.95 13.60 6.86
CA LYS A 102 4.97 12.42 6.00
C LYS A 102 3.61 12.21 5.35
N TRP A 103 3.62 11.57 4.18
CA TRP A 103 2.43 11.30 3.39
C TRP A 103 2.10 9.82 3.46
N ARG A 104 0.91 9.52 3.98
CA ARG A 104 0.40 8.15 4.07
C ARG A 104 -0.62 7.93 2.97
N ALA A 105 -0.20 7.22 1.93
CA ALA A 105 -1.15 6.72 0.94
C ALA A 105 -2.01 5.61 1.55
N LEU A 106 -3.34 5.76 1.44
CA LEU A 106 -4.30 4.71 1.75
C LEU A 106 -4.77 4.01 0.48
N ARG A 107 -4.92 4.75 -0.61
CA ARG A 107 -5.32 4.26 -1.93
C ARG A 107 -4.53 4.96 -3.02
N LEU A 108 -3.97 4.19 -3.95
CA LEU A 108 -3.27 4.67 -5.14
C LEU A 108 -3.56 3.73 -6.30
N ASP A 109 -3.54 4.26 -7.51
CA ASP A 109 -3.68 3.54 -8.78
C ASP A 109 -2.59 3.90 -9.79
N THR A 110 -1.80 4.94 -9.51
CA THR A 110 -0.83 5.52 -10.45
C THR A 110 0.52 5.70 -9.78
N GLY A 111 1.57 5.58 -10.59
CA GLY A 111 2.95 5.74 -10.16
C GLY A 111 3.84 6.19 -11.31
N ASN A 112 5.03 6.69 -10.99
CA ASN A 112 6.06 6.94 -11.99
C ASN A 112 6.96 5.71 -12.10
N TYR A 113 7.01 5.13 -13.30
CA TYR A 113 7.84 3.97 -13.58
C TYR A 113 8.93 4.34 -14.58
N SER A 114 10.15 3.94 -14.26
CA SER A 114 11.32 4.15 -15.09
C SER A 114 11.62 2.90 -15.91
N TRP A 115 11.81 3.09 -17.21
CA TRP A 115 12.41 2.13 -18.13
C TRP A 115 13.93 2.37 -18.12
N GLY A 116 14.68 1.42 -17.55
CA GLY A 116 16.10 1.56 -17.28
C GLY A 116 16.96 1.63 -18.55
N SER A 117 16.75 0.69 -19.48
CA SER A 117 17.54 0.61 -20.72
C SER A 117 17.39 1.86 -21.61
N GLU A 118 16.17 2.37 -21.72
CA GLU A 118 15.83 3.53 -22.56
C GLU A 118 15.94 4.88 -21.82
N ALA A 119 16.31 4.85 -20.53
CA ALA A 119 16.41 6.03 -19.65
C ALA A 119 15.15 6.93 -19.64
N VAL A 120 13.96 6.33 -19.64
CA VAL A 120 12.69 7.05 -19.76
C VAL A 120 11.80 6.78 -18.58
N THR A 121 11.21 7.84 -18.01
CA THR A 121 10.21 7.70 -16.95
C THR A 121 8.87 8.18 -17.45
N ARG A 122 7.82 7.38 -17.20
CA ARG A 122 6.44 7.75 -17.51
C ARG A 122 5.54 7.46 -16.32
N LYS A 123 4.53 8.30 -16.19
CA LYS A 123 3.43 8.06 -15.25
C LYS A 123 2.53 7.00 -15.88
N THR A 124 2.35 5.90 -15.19
CA THR A 124 1.51 4.79 -15.65
C THR A 124 0.56 4.34 -14.56
N ARG A 125 -0.52 3.68 -14.98
CA ARG A 125 -1.47 3.07 -14.06
C ARG A 125 -0.96 1.70 -13.63
N ILE A 126 -1.08 1.43 -12.34
CA ILE A 126 -0.86 0.13 -11.71
C ILE A 126 -2.15 -0.68 -11.92
N LEU A 127 -2.02 -1.85 -12.52
CA LEU A 127 -3.16 -2.71 -12.85
C LEU A 127 -3.39 -3.77 -11.78
N ASP A 128 -2.32 -4.42 -11.33
CA ASP A 128 -2.41 -5.56 -10.42
C ASP A 128 -1.10 -5.76 -9.63
N VAL A 129 -1.18 -6.32 -8.43
CA VAL A 129 -0.03 -6.79 -7.64
C VAL A 129 0.11 -8.30 -7.86
N VAL A 130 1.21 -8.73 -8.47
CA VAL A 130 1.36 -10.14 -8.91
C VAL A 130 2.21 -10.95 -7.94
N TYR A 131 3.27 -10.34 -7.41
CA TYR A 131 4.22 -11.04 -6.54
C TYR A 131 4.73 -10.14 -5.42
N ASN A 132 4.97 -10.77 -4.27
CA ASN A 132 5.57 -10.14 -3.11
C ASN A 132 6.48 -11.15 -2.43
N ALA A 133 7.73 -10.76 -2.16
CA ALA A 133 8.72 -11.64 -1.55
C ALA A 133 8.47 -11.89 -0.05
N SER A 134 7.82 -10.95 0.65
CA SER A 134 7.67 -11.02 2.11
C SER A 134 6.42 -11.79 2.55
N ASN A 135 5.29 -11.58 1.90
CA ASN A 135 4.03 -12.20 2.30
C ASN A 135 3.05 -12.32 1.11
N ASN A 136 2.49 -13.52 0.92
CA ASN A 136 1.51 -13.82 -0.12
C ASN A 136 0.15 -13.14 0.12
N GLU A 137 -0.23 -12.83 1.36
CA GLU A 137 -1.50 -12.13 1.65
C GLU A 137 -1.52 -10.70 1.08
N LEU A 138 -0.34 -10.09 0.92
CA LEU A 138 -0.24 -8.76 0.33
C LEU A 138 -0.59 -8.76 -1.17
N VAL A 139 -0.37 -9.89 -1.85
CA VAL A 139 -0.80 -10.12 -3.24
C VAL A 139 -2.31 -10.29 -3.28
N ARG A 140 -2.88 -11.19 -2.46
CA ARG A 140 -4.33 -11.46 -2.44
C ARG A 140 -5.16 -10.20 -2.15
N THR A 141 -4.66 -9.36 -1.25
CA THR A 141 -5.37 -8.15 -0.82
C THR A 141 -4.98 -6.90 -1.61
N GLN A 142 -4.22 -7.03 -2.71
CA GLN A 142 -3.81 -5.92 -3.58
C GLN A 142 -3.15 -4.76 -2.82
N THR A 143 -2.19 -5.08 -1.95
CA THR A 143 -1.51 -4.11 -1.09
C THR A 143 -0.19 -3.66 -1.70
N LEU A 144 -0.04 -2.35 -1.92
CA LEU A 144 1.15 -1.74 -2.48
C LEU A 144 2.22 -1.52 -1.41
N VAL A 145 3.34 -2.23 -1.53
CA VAL A 145 4.50 -2.11 -0.65
C VAL A 145 5.79 -1.99 -1.46
N LYS A 146 6.88 -1.56 -0.81
CA LYS A 146 8.20 -1.57 -1.42
C LYS A 146 8.57 -2.99 -1.83
N SER A 147 9.16 -3.13 -3.00
CA SER A 147 9.59 -4.36 -3.66
C SER A 147 8.46 -5.32 -4.02
N ALA A 148 7.21 -4.84 -4.04
CA ALA A 148 6.12 -5.58 -4.66
C ALA A 148 6.30 -5.54 -6.19
N ILE A 149 6.10 -6.69 -6.83
CA ILE A 149 6.05 -6.80 -8.29
C ILE A 149 4.62 -6.59 -8.74
N VAL A 150 4.45 -5.60 -9.60
CA VAL A 150 3.16 -5.12 -10.11
C VAL A 150 3.12 -5.22 -11.63
N GLN A 151 1.92 -5.35 -12.18
CA GLN A 151 1.65 -5.10 -13.59
C GLN A 151 1.31 -3.63 -13.78
N VAL A 152 1.98 -2.98 -14.71
CA VAL A 152 1.71 -1.60 -15.12
C VAL A 152 1.27 -1.54 -16.58
N ASP A 153 0.49 -0.52 -16.90
CA ASP A 153 0.08 -0.26 -18.28
C ASP A 153 1.28 0.09 -19.18
N ALA A 154 1.36 -0.56 -20.33
CA ALA A 154 2.41 -0.35 -21.32
C ALA A 154 2.15 0.85 -22.24
N ALA A 155 0.91 1.35 -22.35
CA ALA A 155 0.54 2.34 -23.36
C ALA A 155 1.41 3.61 -23.36
N PRO A 156 1.75 4.23 -22.20
CA PRO A 156 2.58 5.43 -22.19
C PRO A 156 4.02 5.19 -22.70
N PHE A 157 4.54 3.97 -22.51
CA PHE A 157 5.85 3.58 -23.03
C PHE A 157 5.80 3.26 -24.51
N LYS A 158 4.73 2.62 -25.00
CA LYS A 158 4.50 2.40 -26.44
C LYS A 158 4.43 3.71 -27.21
N GLN A 159 3.66 4.68 -26.70
CA GLN A 159 3.52 5.99 -27.33
C GLN A 159 4.87 6.72 -27.40
N TRP A 160 5.64 6.67 -26.31
CA TRP A 160 6.98 7.24 -26.31
C TRP A 160 7.92 6.54 -27.31
N TYR A 161 7.89 5.21 -27.36
CA TYR A 161 8.73 4.41 -28.25
C TYR A 161 8.43 4.73 -29.73
N LEU A 162 7.15 4.84 -30.09
CA LEU A 162 6.71 5.27 -31.41
C LEU A 162 7.22 6.67 -31.77
N GLN A 163 7.14 7.63 -30.84
CA GLN A 163 7.64 8.98 -31.06
C GLN A 163 9.17 9.05 -31.14
N HIS A 164 9.86 8.19 -30.41
CA HIS A 164 11.32 8.22 -30.33
C HIS A 164 11.99 7.54 -31.52
N TYR A 165 11.51 6.35 -31.89
CA TYR A 165 12.09 5.47 -32.92
C TYR A 165 11.28 5.45 -34.22
N GLY A 166 10.04 5.94 -34.22
CA GLY A 166 9.16 5.88 -35.38
C GLY A 166 8.59 4.48 -35.65
N VAL A 167 8.68 3.56 -34.68
CA VAL A 167 8.30 2.15 -34.85
C VAL A 167 7.31 1.75 -33.77
N GLU A 168 6.26 1.03 -34.16
CA GLU A 168 5.30 0.46 -33.23
C GLU A 168 5.82 -0.83 -32.59
N ILE A 169 5.73 -0.92 -31.27
CA ILE A 169 6.15 -2.08 -30.48
C ILE A 169 4.94 -2.91 -30.03
N GLY A 170 5.05 -4.24 -30.10
CA GLY A 170 4.01 -5.16 -29.64
C GLY A 170 2.88 -5.40 -30.65
N ARG A 171 3.12 -5.23 -31.95
CA ARG A 171 2.24 -5.79 -32.99
C ARG A 171 2.36 -7.32 -32.92
N LYS A 172 1.29 -8.01 -32.54
CA LYS A 172 1.26 -9.48 -32.63
C LYS A 172 1.39 -9.87 -34.10
N LYS A 173 2.49 -10.51 -34.50
CA LYS A 173 2.54 -11.25 -35.76
C LYS A 173 1.46 -12.33 -35.70
N LYS A 174 0.32 -12.14 -36.37
CA LYS A 174 -0.61 -13.24 -36.64
C LYS A 174 0.13 -14.20 -37.58
N ALA A 175 0.52 -15.36 -37.07
CA ALA A 175 0.96 -16.45 -37.92
C ALA A 175 -0.27 -16.99 -38.69
N ALA A 176 -0.19 -16.96 -40.01
CA ALA A 176 -0.99 -17.73 -40.96
C ALA A 176 -2.54 -17.54 -40.93
N SER A 177 -3.01 -16.44 -41.52
CA SER A 177 -4.25 -16.47 -42.31
C SER A 177 -3.97 -15.87 -43.68
N LYS A 178 -3.64 -16.78 -44.61
CA LYS A 178 -3.88 -16.76 -46.06
C LYS A 178 -4.29 -15.40 -46.66
N LYS A 179 -3.34 -14.78 -47.40
CA LYS A 179 -3.52 -14.24 -48.76
C LYS A 179 -4.93 -13.68 -49.06
N ASP A 180 -5.19 -12.47 -48.59
CA ASP A 180 -6.03 -11.44 -49.23
C ASP A 180 -6.20 -10.25 -48.27
N SER A 181 -5.22 -9.36 -48.27
CA SER A 181 -5.36 -7.95 -47.87
C SER A 181 -4.02 -7.26 -48.10
N THR A 182 -3.60 -7.19 -49.36
CA THR A 182 -2.38 -6.47 -49.77
C THR A 182 -2.58 -4.94 -49.76
N GLU A 183 -3.70 -4.42 -49.24
CA GLU A 183 -4.05 -3.00 -49.41
C GLU A 183 -4.54 -2.27 -48.13
N GLU A 184 -4.63 -2.92 -46.96
CA GLU A 184 -5.13 -2.25 -45.73
C GLU A 184 -4.15 -2.25 -44.54
N ALA A 185 -2.86 -2.51 -44.75
CA ALA A 185 -1.86 -2.52 -43.69
C ALA A 185 -0.93 -1.28 -43.65
N ASP A 186 -1.05 -0.39 -44.66
CA ASP A 186 -0.27 0.86 -44.80
C ASP A 186 -1.08 2.13 -44.49
N ALA A 187 -2.30 2.03 -43.96
CA ALA A 187 -3.24 3.16 -43.88
C ALA A 187 -3.46 3.77 -42.48
N ALA A 188 -2.72 3.37 -41.43
CA ALA A 188 -2.90 3.91 -40.07
C ALA A 188 -1.63 4.46 -39.41
N ALA A 189 -0.50 4.44 -40.12
CA ALA A 189 0.47 5.50 -39.96
C ALA A 189 0.16 6.46 -41.12
N GLU A 190 -0.57 7.55 -40.85
CA GLU A 190 -0.41 8.72 -41.71
C GLU A 190 1.10 8.92 -41.86
N GLU A 191 1.64 8.67 -43.05
CA GLU A 191 2.91 9.21 -43.48
C GLU A 191 2.74 10.72 -43.58
N THR A 192 2.58 11.36 -42.43
CA THR A 192 2.87 12.77 -42.25
C THR A 192 4.26 12.94 -42.82
N LYS A 193 4.37 13.59 -43.98
CA LYS A 193 5.63 13.82 -44.67
C LYS A 193 6.61 14.45 -43.67
N LYS A 194 7.51 13.64 -43.13
CA LYS A 194 8.50 14.10 -42.14
C LYS A 194 9.61 14.81 -42.91
N SER A 195 10.11 15.89 -42.33
CA SER A 195 11.27 16.57 -42.93
C SER A 195 12.48 15.64 -42.98
N ASN A 196 13.34 15.83 -43.98
CA ASN A 196 14.58 15.05 -44.15
C ASN A 196 15.46 15.04 -42.89
N HIS A 197 15.39 16.10 -42.06
CA HIS A 197 16.10 16.15 -40.79
C HIS A 197 15.55 15.16 -39.75
N VAL A 198 14.23 15.03 -39.67
CA VAL A 198 13.58 14.08 -38.75
C VAL A 198 13.85 12.65 -39.19
N GLN A 199 13.79 12.35 -40.49
CA GLN A 199 14.11 11.03 -41.03
C GLN A 199 15.54 10.60 -40.66
N ARG A 200 16.54 11.47 -40.92
CA ARG A 200 17.94 11.22 -40.56
C ARG A 200 18.12 10.98 -39.05
N LYS A 201 17.36 11.69 -38.21
CA LYS A 201 17.39 11.51 -36.76
C LYS A 201 16.81 10.17 -36.32
N LEU A 202 15.72 9.73 -36.94
CA LEU A 202 15.11 8.43 -36.68
C LEU A 202 16.03 7.29 -37.13
N GLU A 203 16.58 7.36 -38.34
CA GLU A 203 17.54 6.39 -38.86
C GLU A 203 18.76 6.25 -37.95
N LYS A 204 19.31 7.37 -37.44
CA LYS A 204 20.42 7.33 -36.48
C LYS A 204 20.05 6.57 -35.21
N ARG A 205 18.85 6.78 -34.66
CA ARG A 205 18.38 6.11 -33.43
C ARG A 205 18.04 4.64 -33.67
N GLN A 206 17.57 4.29 -34.86
CA GLN A 206 17.21 2.91 -35.20
C GLN A 206 18.43 1.97 -35.21
N LYS A 207 19.65 2.49 -35.41
CA LYS A 207 20.89 1.69 -35.39
C LYS A 207 21.17 1.05 -34.04
N ASP A 208 20.94 1.79 -32.95
CA ASP A 208 21.23 1.32 -31.58
C ASP A 208 20.04 0.60 -30.94
N ARG A 209 18.96 0.40 -31.70
CA ARG A 209 17.69 -0.15 -31.21
C ARG A 209 17.81 -1.65 -30.94
N LYS A 210 17.98 -2.01 -29.67
CA LYS A 210 17.95 -3.41 -29.21
C LYS A 210 16.99 -3.56 -28.05
N LEU A 211 16.00 -4.44 -28.21
CA LEU A 211 15.05 -4.80 -27.16
C LEU A 211 15.21 -6.26 -26.76
N ASP A 212 15.02 -6.51 -25.48
CA ASP A 212 14.96 -7.86 -24.94
C ASP A 212 13.65 -8.56 -25.37
N ALA A 213 13.75 -9.84 -25.75
CA ALA A 213 12.61 -10.60 -26.26
C ALA A 213 11.46 -10.72 -25.24
N HIS A 214 11.78 -10.84 -23.94
CA HIS A 214 10.74 -10.94 -22.90
C HIS A 214 10.02 -9.60 -22.69
N ILE A 215 10.70 -8.48 -22.89
CA ILE A 215 10.10 -7.16 -22.83
C ILE A 215 9.17 -6.95 -24.03
N GLU A 216 9.59 -7.35 -25.23
CA GLU A 216 8.77 -7.27 -26.43
C GLU A 216 7.46 -8.08 -26.31
N GLU A 217 7.55 -9.30 -25.75
CA GLU A 217 6.37 -10.13 -25.46
C GLU A 217 5.39 -9.43 -24.51
N GLN A 218 5.90 -8.78 -23.46
CA GLN A 218 5.06 -8.03 -22.52
C GLN A 218 4.41 -6.80 -23.16
N PHE A 219 5.12 -6.12 -24.06
CA PHE A 219 4.53 -5.04 -24.86
C PHE A 219 3.40 -5.56 -25.74
N ALA A 220 3.52 -6.75 -26.34
CA ALA A 220 2.42 -7.38 -27.07
C ALA A 220 1.22 -7.73 -26.17
N GLY A 221 1.47 -8.06 -24.90
CA GLY A 221 0.44 -8.23 -23.86
C GLY A 221 -0.16 -6.93 -23.32
N GLY A 222 0.44 -5.78 -23.62
CA GLY A 222 -0.01 -4.46 -23.14
C GLY A 222 0.22 -4.22 -21.65
N ARG A 223 0.93 -5.11 -20.96
CA ARG A 223 1.18 -5.05 -19.52
C ARG A 223 2.63 -5.37 -19.23
N LEU A 224 3.32 -4.48 -18.54
CA LEU A 224 4.73 -4.64 -18.18
C LEU A 224 4.85 -5.03 -16.71
N LEU A 225 5.80 -5.91 -16.40
CA LEU A 225 6.15 -6.21 -15.02
C LEU A 225 7.09 -5.13 -14.48
N ALA A 226 6.78 -4.62 -13.30
CA ALA A 226 7.54 -3.56 -12.65
C ALA A 226 7.68 -3.82 -11.16
N CYS A 227 8.73 -3.25 -10.57
CA CYS A 227 9.01 -3.31 -9.14
C CYS A 227 8.80 -1.94 -8.49
N ILE A 228 8.01 -1.88 -7.42
CA ILE A 228 7.86 -0.64 -6.63
C ILE A 228 9.12 -0.42 -5.79
N SER A 229 9.85 0.66 -6.01
CA SER A 229 11.04 1.01 -5.23
C SER A 229 10.73 1.97 -4.07
N SER A 230 9.61 2.69 -4.15
CA SER A 230 9.17 3.65 -3.13
C SER A 230 8.46 3.00 -1.93
N ARG A 231 8.17 3.79 -0.90
CA ARG A 231 7.42 3.36 0.30
C ARG A 231 6.10 4.14 0.43
N PRO A 232 5.00 3.69 -0.20
CA PRO A 232 3.74 4.44 -0.27
C PRO A 232 3.20 4.94 1.08
N GLY A 233 3.36 4.15 2.14
CA GLY A 233 2.93 4.52 3.50
C GLY A 233 3.76 5.61 4.20
N GLN A 234 4.84 6.10 3.59
CA GLN A 234 5.70 7.17 4.12
C GLN A 234 5.82 8.35 3.16
N CYS A 235 5.97 8.08 1.86
CA CYS A 235 6.14 9.09 0.82
C CYS A 235 4.85 9.43 0.05
N GLY A 236 3.78 8.64 0.19
CA GLY A 236 2.52 8.85 -0.51
C GLY A 236 2.55 8.52 -2.00
N ARG A 237 3.62 7.88 -2.50
CA ARG A 237 3.84 7.55 -3.92
C ARG A 237 4.18 6.08 -4.10
N ALA A 238 3.77 5.49 -5.22
CA ALA A 238 4.07 4.13 -5.63
C ALA A 238 4.93 4.16 -6.91
N ASP A 239 6.15 4.67 -6.80
CA ASP A 239 7.09 4.81 -7.90
C ASP A 239 8.00 3.58 -7.97
N GLY A 240 8.50 3.28 -9.17
CA GLY A 240 9.23 2.05 -9.44
C GLY A 240 9.99 2.06 -10.75
N TYR A 241 10.43 0.88 -11.16
CA TYR A 241 11.10 0.65 -12.44
C TYR A 241 10.56 -0.63 -13.08
N ILE A 242 10.64 -0.70 -14.40
CA ILE A 242 10.27 -1.86 -15.21
C ILE A 242 11.34 -2.94 -15.01
N LEU A 243 10.93 -4.19 -14.88
CA LEU A 243 11.85 -5.31 -14.76
C LEU A 243 12.47 -5.66 -16.11
N GLU A 244 13.79 -5.85 -16.16
CA GLU A 244 14.53 -6.14 -17.39
C GLU A 244 15.57 -7.25 -17.18
N GLY A 245 15.96 -7.91 -18.28
CA GLY A 245 17.03 -8.93 -18.32
C GLY A 245 16.89 -10.03 -17.26
N LYS A 246 18.00 -10.33 -16.57
CA LYS A 246 18.07 -11.41 -15.57
C LYS A 246 17.08 -11.26 -14.41
N GLU A 247 16.78 -10.02 -14.01
CA GLU A 247 15.81 -9.78 -12.95
C GLU A 247 14.40 -10.16 -13.40
N LEU A 248 14.06 -9.79 -14.64
CA LEU A 248 12.79 -10.18 -15.24
C LEU A 248 12.65 -11.69 -15.35
N GLU A 249 13.66 -12.37 -15.88
CA GLU A 249 13.69 -13.84 -15.98
C GLU A 249 13.47 -14.52 -14.62
N PHE A 250 14.13 -14.02 -13.57
CA PHE A 250 14.00 -14.56 -12.22
C PHE A 250 12.54 -14.49 -11.73
N TYR A 251 11.89 -13.34 -11.86
CA TYR A 251 10.49 -13.19 -11.43
C TYR A 251 9.51 -13.94 -12.33
N MET A 252 9.75 -14.02 -13.64
CA MET A 252 8.95 -14.84 -14.54
C MET A 252 8.98 -16.32 -14.14
N LYS A 253 10.17 -16.87 -13.85
CA LYS A 253 10.32 -18.25 -13.33
C LYS A 253 9.57 -18.47 -12.01
N LYS A 254 9.64 -17.50 -11.08
CA LYS A 254 8.90 -17.57 -9.80
C LYS A 254 7.38 -17.58 -10.01
N LEU A 255 6.88 -16.77 -10.94
CA LEU A 255 5.46 -16.69 -11.26
C LEU A 255 4.95 -17.99 -11.91
N GLN A 256 5.68 -18.54 -12.87
CA GLN A 256 5.36 -19.82 -13.51
C GLN A 256 5.31 -20.96 -12.48
N LYS A 257 6.32 -21.08 -11.62
CA LYS A 257 6.36 -22.10 -10.55
C LYS A 257 5.18 -21.95 -9.58
N LYS A 258 4.76 -20.73 -9.27
CA LYS A 258 3.62 -20.47 -8.39
C LYS A 258 2.29 -20.84 -9.04
N LYS A 259 2.14 -20.62 -10.35
CA LYS A 259 0.93 -21.03 -11.10
C LYS A 259 0.83 -22.55 -11.23
N GLY A 260 1.93 -23.24 -11.58
CA GLY A 260 1.94 -24.69 -11.76
C GLY A 260 1.59 -25.48 -10.48
N LYS A 261 1.89 -24.94 -9.29
CA LYS A 261 1.50 -25.56 -8.01
C LYS A 261 0.03 -25.41 -7.63
N GLY A 262 -0.73 -24.54 -8.30
CA GLY A 262 -2.16 -24.33 -8.04
C GLY A 262 -3.08 -25.07 -9.02
N ALA A 263 -2.50 -25.71 -10.04
CA ALA A 263 -3.20 -26.50 -11.04
C ALA A 263 -2.98 -28.03 -10.87
N ALA A 264 -2.30 -28.42 -9.80
CA ALA A 264 -2.06 -29.81 -9.39
C ALA A 264 -2.71 -30.04 -8.02
#